data_AF-A0A951DF49-F1
#
_entry.id   AF-A0A951DF49-F1
#
_cell.length_a   1.000
_cell.length_b   1.000
_cell.length_c   1.000
_cell.angle_alpha   90.00
_cell.angle_beta   90.00
_cell.angle_gamma   90.00
#
_symmetry.space_group_name_H-M   'P 1'
#
loop_
_entity.id
_entity.type
_entity.pdbx_description
1 polymer ?
#
loop_
_entity_poly.entity_id
_entity_poly.type
_entity_poly.pdbx_seq_one_letter_code
_entity_poly.pdbx_strand_id
1 'polypeptide(L)'
;MAVGSGEGSRWGFSPRQLLWKLSDSARQFRERKLLTPEAALGKRGEDLAHRYLKSSGLLVLARNYRPGGGEAEVDIVARDGEVVVFVEVKSRRTAEFGSPDRAIDEEKRKHVLRAARAFATRAGLGWDKVRFDIVSVVFTNPPSIVHHQDVFFDGRAFPQSLSAD
;
A
#
# COMPACT_ATOMS: atom_id res chain seq x y z
N MET A 1 -1.56 -44.66 3.06
CA MET A 1 -0.50 -43.64 3.09
C MET A 1 -1.12 -42.33 2.64
N ALA A 2 -0.87 -41.26 3.38
CA ALA A 2 -1.63 -40.03 3.32
C ALA A 2 -1.05 -39.02 2.30
N VAL A 3 -1.98 -38.22 1.76
CA VAL A 3 -1.89 -36.86 1.18
C VAL A 3 -0.97 -36.57 -0.02
N GLY A 4 -1.63 -36.16 -1.11
CA GLY A 4 -1.13 -35.28 -2.16
C GLY A 4 -2.27 -34.39 -2.64
N SER A 5 -2.77 -33.53 -1.75
CA SER A 5 -3.89 -32.63 -1.96
C SER A 5 -3.47 -31.33 -2.66
N GLY A 6 -4.10 -31.02 -3.79
CA GLY A 6 -4.50 -29.66 -4.15
C GLY A 6 -3.47 -28.78 -4.86
N GLU A 7 -3.44 -28.82 -6.20
CA GLU A 7 -3.06 -27.66 -7.02
C GLU A 7 -4.18 -26.60 -6.94
N GLY A 8 -4.29 -25.93 -5.81
CA GLY A 8 -5.18 -24.77 -5.62
C GLY A 8 -4.48 -23.50 -6.08
N SER A 9 -4.90 -22.97 -7.22
CA SER A 9 -4.76 -21.56 -7.66
C SER A 9 -3.42 -20.88 -7.36
N ARG A 10 -2.49 -20.90 -8.32
CA ARG A 10 -1.14 -20.35 -8.08
C ARG A 10 -1.16 -18.87 -7.66
N TRP A 11 -2.12 -18.03 -8.09
CA TRP A 11 -2.49 -16.73 -7.45
C TRP A 11 -3.90 -16.20 -7.83
N GLY A 12 -4.87 -17.08 -8.07
CA GLY A 12 -6.18 -16.70 -8.60
C GLY A 12 -7.08 -16.00 -7.56
N PHE A 13 -7.04 -14.67 -7.48
CA PHE A 13 -8.03 -13.92 -6.69
C PHE A 13 -9.44 -14.28 -7.19
N SER A 14 -10.30 -14.78 -6.30
CA SER A 14 -11.68 -15.12 -6.67
C SER A 14 -12.46 -13.83 -7.05
N PRO A 15 -13.50 -13.91 -7.89
CA PRO A 15 -14.36 -12.75 -8.19
C PRO A 15 -14.94 -12.08 -6.92
N ARG A 16 -15.10 -12.83 -5.82
CA ARG A 16 -15.49 -12.28 -4.51
C ARG A 16 -14.36 -11.50 -3.82
N GLN A 17 -13.11 -11.85 -4.12
CA GLN A 17 -11.93 -11.06 -3.78
C GLN A 17 -11.71 -9.90 -4.77
N LEU A 18 -12.51 -9.71 -5.82
CA LEU A 18 -12.54 -8.47 -6.62
C LEU A 18 -13.64 -7.48 -6.15
N LEU A 19 -14.60 -7.93 -5.35
CA LEU A 19 -15.74 -7.11 -4.89
C LEU A 19 -15.34 -5.88 -4.07
N TRP A 20 -14.15 -5.83 -3.45
CA TRP A 20 -13.69 -4.63 -2.75
C TRP A 20 -13.41 -3.45 -3.69
N LYS A 21 -13.21 -3.68 -4.99
CA LYS A 21 -13.13 -2.62 -6.02
C LYS A 21 -14.43 -1.79 -6.08
N LEU A 22 -15.57 -2.39 -5.76
CA LEU A 22 -16.89 -1.75 -5.87
C LEU A 22 -17.25 -0.93 -4.62
N SER A 23 -16.84 -1.36 -3.42
CA SER A 23 -17.10 -0.60 -2.18
C SER A 23 -16.25 0.68 -2.09
N ASP A 24 -15.02 0.67 -2.59
CA ASP A 24 -14.13 1.85 -2.59
C ASP A 24 -14.59 2.93 -3.59
N SER A 25 -15.07 2.52 -4.76
CA SER A 25 -15.48 3.43 -5.84
C SER A 25 -16.67 4.33 -5.44
N ALA A 26 -17.64 3.79 -4.69
CA ALA A 26 -18.81 4.55 -4.21
C ALA A 26 -18.47 5.55 -3.09
N ARG A 27 -17.39 5.31 -2.33
CA ARG A 27 -16.93 6.20 -1.26
C ARG A 27 -16.04 7.33 -1.80
N GLN A 28 -15.14 7.04 -2.75
CA GLN A 28 -14.34 8.06 -3.45
C GLN A 28 -15.21 9.14 -4.11
N PHE A 29 -16.45 8.82 -4.48
CA PHE A 29 -17.40 9.78 -5.02
C PHE A 29 -17.89 10.79 -3.96
N ARG A 30 -17.99 10.39 -2.69
CA ARG A 30 -18.47 11.24 -1.58
C ARG A 30 -17.39 12.19 -1.04
N GLU A 31 -16.13 11.77 -0.94
CA GLU A 31 -15.02 12.60 -0.46
C GLU A 31 -14.62 13.71 -1.46
N ARG A 32 -14.99 13.59 -2.74
CA ARG A 32 -14.67 14.56 -3.81
C ARG A 32 -15.23 15.96 -3.62
N LYS A 33 -16.27 16.17 -2.81
CA LYS A 33 -17.02 17.43 -2.78
C LYS A 33 -16.47 18.51 -1.83
N LEU A 34 -15.47 18.22 -0.98
CA LEU A 34 -15.01 19.14 0.08
C LEU A 34 -13.48 19.06 0.36
N LEU A 35 -12.64 18.93 -0.67
CA LEU A 35 -11.19 18.76 -0.47
C LEU A 35 -10.47 20.08 -0.19
N THR A 36 -9.69 20.14 0.89
CA THR A 36 -8.75 21.24 1.15
C THR A 36 -7.61 21.25 0.13
N PRO A 37 -6.85 22.36 -0.02
CA PRO A 37 -5.67 22.40 -0.89
C PRO A 37 -4.65 21.28 -0.61
N GLU A 38 -4.48 20.90 0.65
CA GLU A 38 -3.59 19.82 1.09
C GLU A 38 -4.11 18.46 0.64
N ALA A 39 -5.41 18.21 0.80
CA ALA A 39 -6.04 16.98 0.34
C ALA A 39 -6.01 16.86 -1.20
N ALA A 40 -6.15 17.99 -1.91
CA ALA A 40 -6.01 18.03 -3.35
C ALA A 40 -4.57 17.72 -3.81
N LEU A 41 -3.55 18.22 -3.09
CA LEU A 41 -2.14 17.89 -3.34
C LEU A 41 -1.87 16.40 -3.09
N GLY A 42 -2.34 15.88 -1.95
CA GLY A 42 -2.21 14.46 -1.60
C GLY A 42 -2.80 13.55 -2.67
N LYS A 43 -4.02 13.85 -3.13
CA LYS A 43 -4.67 13.11 -4.21
C LYS A 43 -3.88 13.14 -5.53
N ARG A 44 -3.35 14.31 -5.91
CA ARG A 44 -2.49 14.42 -7.10
C ARG A 44 -1.23 13.59 -6.96
N GLY A 45 -0.65 13.53 -5.77
CA GLY A 45 0.54 12.72 -5.51
C GLY A 45 0.23 11.23 -5.58
N GLU A 46 -0.90 10.80 -4.99
CA GLU A 46 -1.37 9.41 -5.10
C GLU A 46 -1.65 9.00 -6.56
N ASP A 47 -2.22 9.90 -7.38
CA ASP A 47 -2.42 9.67 -8.81
C ASP A 47 -1.08 9.52 -9.56
N LEU A 48 -0.06 10.31 -9.20
CA LEU A 48 1.28 10.20 -9.79
C LEU A 48 1.99 8.92 -9.33
N ALA A 49 1.92 8.59 -8.04
CA ALA A 49 2.48 7.36 -7.47
C ALA A 49 1.85 6.12 -8.11
N HIS A 50 0.52 6.08 -8.28
CA HIS A 50 -0.16 4.99 -8.97
C HIS A 50 0.34 4.81 -10.40
N ARG A 51 0.48 5.89 -11.17
CA ARG A 51 1.03 5.82 -12.55
C ARG A 51 2.47 5.31 -12.54
N TYR A 52 3.29 5.85 -11.64
CA TYR A 52 4.68 5.46 -11.49
C TYR A 52 4.82 3.96 -11.15
N LEU A 53 4.12 3.47 -10.14
CA LEU A 53 4.18 2.07 -9.72
C LEU A 53 3.78 1.12 -10.86
N LYS A 54 2.72 1.48 -11.61
CA LYS A 54 2.33 0.73 -12.81
C LYS A 54 3.39 0.74 -13.90
N SER A 55 4.00 1.89 -14.19
CA SER A 55 5.09 1.96 -15.17
C SER A 55 6.34 1.20 -14.72
N SER A 56 6.54 1.07 -13.42
CA SER A 56 7.62 0.28 -12.81
C SER A 56 7.32 -1.23 -12.74
N GLY A 57 6.19 -1.69 -13.30
CA GLY A 57 5.84 -3.11 -13.40
C GLY A 57 4.97 -3.66 -12.28
N LEU A 58 4.58 -2.84 -11.29
CA LEU A 58 3.72 -3.29 -10.20
C LEU A 58 2.25 -3.31 -10.62
N LEU A 59 1.53 -4.33 -10.20
CA LEU A 59 0.08 -4.42 -10.36
C LEU A 59 -0.61 -3.73 -9.18
N VAL A 60 -1.15 -2.54 -9.39
CA VAL A 60 -1.95 -1.86 -8.36
C VAL A 60 -3.27 -2.60 -8.13
N LEU A 61 -3.43 -3.09 -6.91
CA LEU A 61 -4.62 -3.77 -6.43
C LEU A 61 -5.62 -2.69 -5.98
N ALA A 62 -5.30 -1.94 -4.93
CA ALA A 62 -6.21 -0.98 -4.30
C ALA A 62 -5.56 0.40 -4.13
N ARG A 63 -6.41 1.41 -3.96
CA ARG A 63 -6.04 2.79 -3.63
C ARG A 63 -6.94 3.28 -2.50
N ASN A 64 -6.40 4.03 -1.53
CA ASN A 64 -7.11 4.43 -0.30
C ASN A 64 -7.74 3.23 0.44
N TYR A 65 -6.96 2.16 0.57
CA TYR A 65 -7.41 0.90 1.15
C TYR A 65 -7.67 1.05 2.66
N ARG A 66 -8.88 0.70 3.09
CA ARG A 66 -9.28 0.69 4.51
C ARG A 66 -10.01 -0.61 4.86
N PRO A 67 -9.39 -1.56 5.59
CA PRO A 67 -10.07 -2.80 5.96
C PRO A 67 -11.24 -2.51 6.92
N GLY A 68 -12.41 -3.07 6.62
CA GLY A 68 -13.57 -3.00 7.52
C GLY A 68 -14.14 -1.59 7.79
N GLY A 69 -13.66 -0.56 7.10
CA GLY A 69 -14.09 0.83 7.32
C GLY A 69 -13.60 1.47 8.62
N GLY A 70 -12.60 0.88 9.29
CA GLY A 70 -11.98 1.45 10.50
C GLY A 70 -10.92 2.52 10.20
N GLU A 71 -10.14 2.87 11.23
CA GLU A 71 -9.10 3.92 11.21
C GLU A 71 -7.81 3.51 10.48
N ALA A 72 -7.61 2.21 10.26
CA ALA A 72 -6.44 1.71 9.53
C ALA A 72 -6.58 2.01 8.03
N GLU A 73 -5.54 2.59 7.44
CA GLU A 73 -5.51 2.94 6.03
C GLU A 73 -4.14 2.72 5.38
N VAL A 74 -4.16 2.48 4.07
CA VAL A 74 -2.98 2.43 3.20
C VAL A 74 -3.31 3.13 1.89
N ASP A 75 -2.43 4.03 1.44
CA ASP A 75 -2.68 4.83 0.23
C ASP A 75 -2.75 3.95 -1.02
N ILE A 76 -1.83 3.00 -1.19
CA ILE A 76 -1.83 2.08 -2.33
C ILE A 76 -1.45 0.67 -1.86
N VAL A 77 -2.23 -0.32 -2.31
CA VAL A 77 -1.84 -1.74 -2.22
C VAL A 77 -1.51 -2.22 -3.62
N ALA A 78 -0.31 -2.74 -3.81
CA ALA A 78 0.18 -3.24 -5.09
C ALA A 78 0.75 -4.66 -4.97
N ARG A 79 1.05 -5.26 -6.10
CA ARG A 79 1.70 -6.55 -6.21
C ARG A 79 2.96 -6.42 -7.07
N ASP A 80 4.05 -6.96 -6.55
CA ASP A 80 5.37 -7.05 -7.18
C ASP A 80 5.79 -8.53 -7.20
N GLY A 81 5.59 -9.21 -8.33
CA GLY A 81 5.78 -10.66 -8.41
C GLY A 81 4.89 -11.41 -7.41
N GLU A 82 5.50 -12.03 -6.41
CA GLU A 82 4.81 -12.81 -5.36
C GLU A 82 4.56 -12.01 -4.08
N VAL A 83 4.99 -10.75 -4.06
CA VAL A 83 4.98 -9.88 -2.88
C VAL A 83 3.82 -8.91 -2.98
N VAL A 84 3.06 -8.77 -1.90
CA VAL A 84 2.08 -7.70 -1.72
C VAL A 84 2.78 -6.52 -1.06
N VAL A 85 2.66 -5.36 -1.70
CA VAL A 85 3.33 -4.13 -1.34
C VAL A 85 2.31 -3.13 -0.82
N PHE A 86 2.51 -2.67 0.41
CA PHE A 86 1.74 -1.59 1.02
C PHE A 86 2.54 -0.31 0.90
N VAL A 87 2.01 0.67 0.17
CA VAL A 87 2.73 1.90 -0.18
C VAL A 87 2.06 3.09 0.48
N GLU A 88 2.86 3.87 1.19
CA GLU A 88 2.50 5.20 1.67
C GLU A 88 3.00 6.26 0.66
N VAL A 89 2.18 7.27 0.36
CA VAL A 89 2.50 8.32 -0.61
C VAL A 89 2.72 9.65 0.11
N LYS A 90 3.95 10.18 0.04
CA LYS A 90 4.28 11.49 0.62
C LYS A 90 4.30 12.56 -0.47
N SER A 91 3.38 13.51 -0.37
CA SER A 91 3.26 14.62 -1.34
C SER A 91 3.82 15.94 -0.79
N ARG A 92 4.69 16.61 -1.56
CA ARG A 92 5.38 17.85 -1.13
C ARG A 92 5.49 18.87 -2.25
N ARG A 93 5.52 20.17 -1.92
CA ARG A 93 5.72 21.27 -2.89
C ARG A 93 7.20 21.59 -3.15
N THR A 94 8.07 21.41 -2.16
CA THR A 94 9.50 21.75 -2.24
C THR A 94 10.36 20.53 -1.86
N ALA A 95 11.63 20.55 -2.27
CA ALA A 95 12.58 19.44 -2.14
C ALA A 95 13.44 19.48 -0.86
N GLU A 96 13.20 20.41 0.06
CA GLU A 96 14.01 20.59 1.27
C GLU A 96 13.85 19.42 2.25
N PHE A 97 14.51 18.26 2.08
CA PHE A 97 14.61 17.24 3.15
C PHE A 97 15.82 16.28 3.07
N GLY A 98 16.22 15.81 4.27
CA GLY A 98 17.20 14.76 4.57
C GLY A 98 16.57 13.44 5.09
N SER A 99 17.40 12.53 5.62
CA SER A 99 17.07 11.11 5.95
C SER A 99 15.84 10.75 6.82
N PRO A 100 15.34 11.57 7.78
CA PRO A 100 14.22 11.17 8.66
C PRO A 100 12.89 10.90 7.93
N ASP A 101 12.72 11.45 6.73
CA ASP A 101 11.47 11.36 5.96
C ASP A 101 11.26 10.02 5.27
N ARG A 102 12.26 9.14 5.27
CA ARG A 102 12.18 7.78 4.71
C ARG A 102 11.49 6.79 5.65
N ALA A 103 11.27 7.16 6.91
CA ALA A 103 10.51 6.34 7.85
C ALA A 103 9.01 6.70 7.80
N ILE A 104 8.18 5.70 8.01
CA ILE A 104 6.77 5.91 8.35
C ILE A 104 6.71 6.25 9.84
N ASP A 105 5.96 7.30 10.20
CA ASP A 105 5.79 7.68 11.60
C ASP A 105 5.12 6.56 12.41
N GLU A 106 5.27 6.57 13.73
CA GLU A 106 4.83 5.44 14.57
C GLU A 106 3.31 5.20 14.53
N GLU A 107 2.51 6.26 14.41
CA GLU A 107 1.05 6.15 14.31
C GLU A 107 0.63 5.57 12.96
N LYS A 108 1.16 6.11 11.87
CA LYS A 108 0.95 5.59 10.51
C LYS A 108 1.47 4.16 10.39
N ARG A 109 2.59 3.82 11.05
CA ARG A 109 3.13 2.47 11.09
C ARG A 109 2.13 1.49 11.69
N LYS A 110 1.51 1.83 12.82
CA LYS A 110 0.46 1.00 13.45
C LYS A 110 -0.73 0.80 12.50
N HIS A 111 -1.18 1.86 11.84
CA HIS A 111 -2.31 1.79 10.90
C HIS A 111 -2.01 0.91 9.69
N VAL A 112 -0.84 1.11 9.07
CA VAL A 112 -0.39 0.34 7.91
C VAL A 112 -0.17 -1.13 8.28
N LEU A 113 0.40 -1.43 9.46
CA LEU A 113 0.55 -2.82 9.96
C LEU A 113 -0.82 -3.49 10.18
N ARG A 114 -1.78 -2.78 10.77
CA ARG A 114 -3.15 -3.30 10.97
C ARG A 114 -3.82 -3.59 9.63
N ALA A 115 -3.66 -2.70 8.66
CA ALA A 115 -4.18 -2.89 7.32
C ALA A 115 -3.53 -4.07 6.59
N ALA A 116 -2.21 -4.20 6.69
CA ALA A 116 -1.46 -5.31 6.11
C ALA A 116 -1.85 -6.65 6.73
N ARG A 117 -2.01 -6.72 8.06
CA ARG A 117 -2.53 -7.90 8.77
C ARG A 117 -3.88 -8.32 8.23
N ALA A 118 -4.84 -7.41 8.23
CA ALA A 118 -6.20 -7.71 7.77
C ALA A 118 -6.21 -8.20 6.31
N PHE A 119 -5.37 -7.61 5.46
CA PHE A 119 -5.21 -8.05 4.08
C PHE A 119 -4.59 -9.46 4.02
N ALA A 120 -3.47 -9.69 4.70
CA ALA A 120 -2.72 -10.94 4.67
C ALA A 120 -3.55 -12.12 5.19
N THR A 121 -4.20 -11.97 6.35
CA THR A 121 -5.10 -12.98 6.90
C THR A 121 -6.22 -13.34 5.92
N ARG A 122 -6.84 -12.34 5.28
CA ARG A 122 -7.93 -12.56 4.31
C ARG A 122 -7.43 -13.18 3.00
N ALA A 123 -6.19 -12.92 2.62
CA ALA A 123 -5.56 -13.45 1.42
C ALA A 123 -4.88 -14.81 1.64
N GLY A 124 -4.77 -15.29 2.90
CA GLY A 124 -3.99 -16.48 3.23
C GLY A 124 -2.48 -16.29 2.96
N LEU A 125 -1.99 -15.06 3.11
CA LEU A 125 -0.63 -14.67 2.75
C LEU A 125 0.31 -14.74 3.96
N GLY A 126 1.48 -15.35 3.77
CA GLY A 126 2.57 -15.28 4.74
C GLY A 126 3.22 -13.90 4.79
N TRP A 127 3.74 -13.52 5.95
CA TRP A 127 4.40 -12.23 6.14
C TRP A 127 5.71 -12.06 5.34
N ASP A 128 6.34 -13.16 4.95
CA ASP A 128 7.48 -13.19 4.02
C ASP A 128 7.12 -12.70 2.60
N LYS A 129 5.83 -12.54 2.32
CA LYS A 129 5.30 -12.00 1.06
C LYS A 129 4.72 -10.59 1.22
N VAL A 130 5.04 -9.89 2.31
CA VAL A 130 4.58 -8.51 2.55
C VAL A 130 5.77 -7.57 2.54
N ARG A 131 5.66 -6.45 1.82
CA ARG A 131 6.65 -5.36 1.79
C ARG A 131 5.98 -4.02 2.04
N PHE A 132 6.71 -3.10 2.67
CA PHE A 132 6.26 -1.73 2.92
C PHE A 132 7.17 -0.75 2.19
N ASP A 133 6.57 0.10 1.36
CA ASP A 133 7.29 1.05 0.53
C ASP A 133 6.79 2.48 0.81
N ILE A 134 7.63 3.48 0.52
CA ILE A 134 7.22 4.89 0.42
C ILE A 134 7.44 5.37 -1.01
N VAL A 135 6.47 6.08 -1.55
CA VAL A 135 6.64 6.88 -2.76
C VAL A 135 6.55 8.36 -2.40
N SER A 136 7.66 9.07 -2.56
CA SER A 136 7.75 10.51 -2.37
C SER A 136 7.52 11.22 -3.70
N VAL A 137 6.54 12.13 -3.75
CA VAL A 137 6.22 12.97 -4.91
C VAL A 137 6.47 14.43 -4.56
N VAL A 138 7.47 15.02 -5.21
CA VAL A 138 7.77 16.45 -5.10
C VAL A 138 7.25 17.16 -6.36
N PHE A 139 6.37 18.13 -6.17
CA PHE A 139 5.72 18.88 -7.25
C PHE A 139 6.61 20.00 -7.83
N THR A 140 7.81 19.62 -8.28
CA THR A 140 8.68 20.41 -9.17
C THR A 140 8.15 20.42 -10.60
N ASN A 141 8.83 21.11 -11.52
CA ASN A 141 8.53 21.08 -12.94
C ASN A 141 9.74 20.56 -13.75
N PRO A 142 9.75 19.30 -14.20
CA PRO A 142 8.72 18.27 -14.00
C PRO A 142 8.69 17.72 -12.56
N PRO A 143 7.59 17.04 -12.14
CA PRO A 143 7.52 16.42 -10.81
C PRO A 143 8.63 15.37 -10.63
N SER A 144 9.23 15.35 -9.44
CA SER A 144 10.21 14.35 -9.04
C SER A 144 9.53 13.26 -8.21
N ILE A 145 9.83 12.00 -8.52
CA ILE A 145 9.29 10.83 -7.84
C ILE A 145 10.45 9.98 -7.36
N VAL A 146 10.45 9.64 -6.07
CA VAL A 146 11.42 8.74 -5.45
C VAL A 146 10.67 7.59 -4.79
N HIS A 147 11.07 6.35 -5.09
CA HIS A 147 10.49 5.14 -4.52
C HIS A 147 11.50 4.48 -3.58
N HIS A 148 11.16 4.45 -2.31
CA HIS A 148 11.91 3.75 -1.28
C HIS A 148 11.22 2.43 -0.98
N GLN A 149 11.92 1.33 -1.21
CA GLN A 149 11.42 -0.01 -0.91
C GLN A 149 11.89 -0.47 0.46
N ASP A 150 11.10 -1.34 1.10
CA ASP A 150 11.44 -1.99 2.37
C ASP A 150 11.77 -1.03 3.54
N VAL A 151 10.96 0.03 3.67
CA VAL A 151 11.21 1.13 4.60
C VAL A 151 10.89 0.82 6.06
N PHE A 152 10.21 -0.29 6.34
CA PHE A 152 9.77 -0.65 7.69
C PHE A 152 10.84 -1.36 8.51
N PHE A 153 11.73 -2.08 7.84
CA PHE A 153 12.71 -2.91 8.50
C PHE A 153 14.14 -2.38 8.35
N ASP A 154 14.37 -1.40 7.48
CA ASP A 154 15.68 -0.79 7.26
C ASP A 154 16.72 -1.89 6.92
N GLY A 155 16.32 -2.83 6.05
CA GLY A 155 17.10 -4.02 5.69
C GLY A 155 17.23 -5.09 6.78
N ARG A 156 16.57 -4.94 7.94
CA ARG A 156 16.54 -5.98 8.97
C ARG A 156 15.56 -7.09 8.62
N ALA A 157 15.85 -8.30 9.08
CA ALA A 157 14.93 -9.42 8.94
C ALA A 157 13.57 -9.09 9.57
N PHE A 158 12.50 -9.56 8.92
CA PHE A 158 11.15 -9.45 9.42
C PHE A 158 11.06 -9.99 10.87
N PRO A 159 10.57 -9.21 11.85
CA PRO A 159 10.48 -9.68 13.23
C PRO A 159 9.57 -10.90 13.35
N GLN A 160 10.08 -12.00 13.91
CA GLN A 160 9.30 -13.23 14.11
C GLN A 160 8.06 -13.00 15.00
N SER A 161 8.08 -11.98 15.85
CA SER A 161 6.94 -11.57 16.68
C SER A 161 5.77 -11.00 15.88
N LEU A 162 5.97 -10.57 14.63
CA LEU A 162 4.91 -10.13 13.75
C LEU A 162 4.32 -11.28 12.92
N SER A 163 5.02 -12.42 12.83
CA SER A 163 4.59 -13.62 12.09
C SER A 163 3.81 -14.64 12.91
N ALA A 164 3.75 -14.47 14.23
CA ALA A 164 2.97 -15.33 15.12
C ALA A 164 1.64 -14.62 15.45
N ASP A 165 0.56 -15.05 14.78
CA ASP A 165 -0.84 -15.04 15.24
C ASP A 165 -1.67 -15.92 14.29
#